data_AF-A0A820LMZ3-F1
#
_entry.id   AF-A0A820LMZ3-F1
#
_cell.length_a   1.000
_cell.length_b   1.000
_cell.length_c   1.000
_cell.angle_alpha   90.00
_cell.angle_beta   90.00
_cell.angle_gamma   90.00
#
_symmetry.space_group_name_H-M   'P 1'
#
loop_
_entity.id
_entity.type
_entity.pdbx_description
1 polymer ?
#
loop_
_entity_poly.entity_id
_entity_poly.type
_entity_poly.pdbx_seq_one_letter_code
_entity_poly.pdbx_strand_id
1 'polypeptide(L)'
;MSSSTLIPNRVLIVDKRLVPIDFEQFHFIQFAHPRTKQEQSYAIDHQSKTIFELVQCTRSYSSWFINDQHVLPDGSLYIITPINLIFLLLPSLWCHARINFIPLTIIINDSFKQFELDDDFIIEKLRSICDIDNEKNLIKLNE
;
A
#
# COMPACT_ATOMS: atom_id res chain seq x y z
N MET A 1 16.02 9.56 -35.24
CA MET A 1 15.55 9.72 -33.85
C MET A 1 14.88 8.42 -33.46
N SER A 2 15.58 7.60 -32.68
CA SER A 2 15.12 6.27 -32.28
C SER A 2 14.00 6.41 -31.24
N SER A 3 12.75 6.34 -31.68
CA SER A 3 11.62 6.07 -30.80
C SER A 3 11.83 4.68 -30.20
N SER A 4 12.28 4.62 -28.94
CA SER A 4 12.32 3.35 -28.20
C SER A 4 10.89 2.83 -28.10
N THR A 5 10.57 1.79 -28.88
CA THR A 5 9.32 1.06 -28.76
C THR A 5 9.23 0.47 -27.36
N LEU A 6 8.33 0.99 -26.54
CA LEU A 6 8.01 0.45 -25.22
C LEU A 6 7.44 -0.96 -25.41
N ILE A 7 8.18 -1.97 -24.95
CA ILE A 7 7.71 -3.35 -24.97
C ILE A 7 6.86 -3.56 -23.70
N PRO A 8 5.57 -3.88 -23.83
CA PRO A 8 4.72 -4.16 -22.67
C PRO A 8 5.27 -5.36 -21.89
N ASN A 9 5.46 -5.20 -20.58
CA ASN A 9 6.02 -6.25 -19.72
C ASN A 9 5.11 -6.66 -18.55
N ARG A 10 3.99 -5.95 -18.33
CA ARG A 10 3.01 -6.22 -17.27
C ARG A 10 1.62 -5.80 -17.72
N VAL A 11 0.60 -6.51 -17.23
CA VAL A 11 -0.82 -6.14 -17.39
C VAL A 11 -1.36 -5.76 -16.02
N LEU A 12 -1.92 -4.54 -15.90
CA LEU A 12 -2.45 -4.02 -14.66
C LEU A 12 -3.94 -3.66 -14.80
N ILE A 13 -4.72 -3.97 -13.77
CA ILE A 13 -6.02 -3.36 -13.50
C ILE A 13 -5.82 -2.36 -12.38
N VAL A 14 -6.12 -1.10 -12.66
CA VAL A 14 -5.89 0.01 -11.74
C VAL A 14 -7.19 0.75 -11.46
N ASP A 15 -7.30 1.32 -10.27
CA ASP A 15 -8.34 2.30 -9.98
C ASP A 15 -8.22 3.48 -10.95
N LYS A 16 -9.35 3.98 -11.49
CA LYS A 16 -9.37 5.11 -12.42
C LYS A 16 -8.66 6.37 -11.89
N ARG A 17 -8.61 6.52 -10.56
CA ARG A 17 -7.90 7.61 -9.88
C ARG A 17 -6.38 7.56 -10.09
N LEU A 18 -5.86 6.39 -10.44
CA LEU A 18 -4.46 6.14 -10.76
C LEU A 18 -4.12 6.33 -12.25
N VAL A 19 -5.11 6.73 -13.06
CA VAL A 19 -4.96 6.95 -14.51
C VAL A 19 -4.60 8.41 -14.90
N PRO A 20 -4.08 9.33 -14.04
CA PRO A 20 -3.36 10.49 -14.57
C PRO A 20 -2.15 9.99 -15.36
N ILE A 21 -1.87 10.64 -16.48
CA ILE A 21 -0.93 10.21 -17.53
C ILE A 21 0.54 10.15 -17.04
N ASP A 22 0.86 10.62 -15.83
CA ASP A 22 2.18 10.53 -15.19
C ASP A 22 2.23 9.45 -14.10
N PHE A 23 2.65 8.24 -14.51
CA PHE A 23 2.99 7.18 -13.56
C PHE A 23 4.22 7.50 -12.67
N GLU A 24 4.97 8.56 -13.01
CA GLU A 24 6.11 9.07 -12.22
C GLU A 24 5.73 9.53 -10.81
N GLN A 25 4.44 9.70 -10.54
CA GLN A 25 3.96 10.10 -9.20
C GLN A 25 3.72 8.91 -8.27
N PHE A 26 3.76 7.67 -8.77
CA PHE A 26 3.52 6.48 -7.95
C PHE A 26 4.81 5.90 -7.40
N HIS A 27 4.95 5.98 -6.08
CA HIS A 27 6.04 5.36 -5.36
C HIS A 27 5.60 3.97 -4.90
N PHE A 28 6.23 2.93 -5.46
CA PHE A 28 6.06 1.56 -5.00
C PHE A 28 7.01 1.28 -3.84
N ILE A 29 6.47 0.76 -2.74
CA ILE A 29 7.23 0.39 -1.54
C ILE A 29 6.96 -1.07 -1.17
N GLN A 30 7.93 -1.70 -0.50
CA GLN A 30 7.74 -3.03 0.07
C GLN A 30 7.37 -2.89 1.54
N PHE A 31 6.25 -3.50 1.93
CA PHE A 31 5.81 -3.52 3.31
C PHE A 31 5.22 -4.88 3.67
N ALA A 32 5.24 -5.25 4.95
CA ALA A 32 4.74 -6.54 5.39
C ALA A 32 3.20 -6.58 5.31
N HIS A 33 2.66 -7.60 4.64
CA HIS A 33 1.22 -7.85 4.59
C HIS A 33 0.68 -8.02 6.03
N PRO A 34 -0.40 -7.31 6.42
CA PRO A 34 -0.94 -7.32 7.79
C PRO A 34 -1.15 -8.68 8.42
N ARG A 35 -1.77 -9.60 7.66
CA ARG A 35 -2.12 -10.96 8.06
C ARG A 35 -0.96 -11.97 7.90
N THR A 36 -0.31 -12.03 6.74
CA THR A 36 0.67 -13.10 6.44
C THR A 36 2.10 -12.75 6.85
N LYS A 37 2.38 -11.45 7.11
CA LYS A 37 3.72 -10.91 7.38
C LYS A 37 4.73 -11.03 6.25
N GLN A 38 4.31 -11.58 5.10
CA GLN A 38 5.14 -11.65 3.92
C GLN A 38 5.28 -10.27 3.29
N GLU A 39 6.43 -9.99 2.67
CA GLU A 39 6.61 -8.75 1.93
C GLU A 39 5.63 -8.68 0.76
N GLN A 40 4.99 -7.53 0.63
CA GLN A 40 4.08 -7.21 -0.45
C GLN A 40 4.35 -5.78 -0.94
N SER A 41 4.12 -5.57 -2.23
CA SER A 41 4.25 -4.26 -2.83
C SER A 41 2.99 -3.44 -2.59
N TYR A 42 3.19 -2.19 -2.18
CA TYR A 42 2.14 -1.19 -2.05
C TYR A 42 2.53 0.01 -2.92
N ALA A 43 1.54 0.77 -3.37
CA ALA A 43 1.72 2.06 -4.00
C ALA A 43 1.03 3.14 -3.17
N ILE A 44 1.57 4.36 -3.18
CA ILE A 44 0.96 5.49 -2.50
C ILE A 44 0.73 6.64 -3.48
N ASP A 45 -0.47 7.21 -3.40
CA ASP A 45 -0.81 8.50 -3.97
C ASP A 45 -0.74 9.54 -2.84
N HIS A 46 0.33 10.33 -2.81
CA HIS A 46 0.53 11.36 -1.79
C HIS A 46 -0.45 12.53 -1.92
N GLN A 47 -1.01 12.78 -3.12
CA GLN A 47 -1.97 13.85 -3.32
C GLN A 47 -3.31 13.51 -2.66
N SER A 48 -3.80 12.28 -2.85
CA SER A 48 -5.04 11.82 -2.22
C SER A 48 -4.84 11.15 -0.86
N LYS A 49 -3.59 10.94 -0.44
CA LYS A 49 -3.20 10.14 0.74
C LYS A 49 -3.83 8.74 0.72
N THR A 50 -3.96 8.15 -0.46
CA THR A 50 -4.52 6.81 -0.64
C THR A 50 -3.40 5.80 -0.82
N ILE A 51 -3.45 4.72 -0.04
CA ILE A 51 -2.55 3.59 -0.17
C ILE A 51 -3.25 2.53 -1.02
N PHE A 52 -2.50 1.91 -1.91
CA PHE A 52 -2.96 0.82 -2.75
C PHE A 52 -2.11 -0.42 -2.50
N GLU A 53 -2.74 -1.57 -2.41
CA GLU A 53 -2.07 -2.86 -2.43
C GLU A 53 -1.92 -3.35 -3.87
N LEU A 54 -0.75 -3.90 -4.19
CA LEU A 54 -0.52 -4.61 -5.45
C LEU A 54 -0.72 -6.11 -5.21
N VAL A 55 -1.67 -6.71 -5.92
CA VAL A 55 -1.93 -8.14 -5.87
C VAL A 55 -1.61 -8.75 -7.23
N GLN A 56 -0.75 -9.78 -7.25
CA GLN A 56 -0.48 -10.55 -8.45
C GLN A 56 -1.42 -11.77 -8.51
N CYS A 57 -2.24 -11.84 -9.54
CA CYS A 57 -3.04 -13.00 -9.88
C CYS A 57 -2.32 -13.79 -10.97
N THR A 58 -1.82 -14.99 -10.64
CA THR A 58 -1.22 -15.90 -11.61
C THR A 58 -2.11 -17.12 -11.82
N ARG A 59 -2.12 -17.63 -13.05
CA ARG A 59 -2.72 -18.92 -13.40
C ARG A 59 -1.70 -19.76 -14.16
N SER A 60 -1.67 -21.05 -13.88
CA SER A 60 -0.81 -21.98 -14.61
C SER A 60 -1.14 -21.97 -16.10
N TYR A 61 -0.10 -22.00 -16.94
CA TYR A 61 -0.20 -22.07 -18.41
C TYR A 61 -1.03 -20.93 -19.03
N SER A 62 -0.72 -19.69 -18.69
CA SER A 62 -1.39 -18.51 -19.25
C SER A 62 -0.39 -17.54 -19.88
N SER A 63 -0.86 -16.76 -20.85
CA SER A 63 -0.10 -15.69 -21.52
C SER A 63 -1.07 -14.58 -21.96
N TRP A 64 -0.55 -13.37 -22.11
CA TRP A 64 -1.30 -12.26 -22.70
C TRP A 64 -0.87 -12.04 -24.14
N PHE A 65 -1.85 -11.87 -25.02
CA PHE A 65 -1.66 -11.37 -26.36
C PHE A 65 -1.95 -9.86 -26.29
N ILE A 66 -0.91 -9.05 -26.39
CA ILE A 66 -0.99 -7.59 -26.28
C ILE A 66 -0.86 -7.01 -27.68
N ASN A 67 -1.99 -6.52 -28.20
CA ASN A 67 -2.15 -6.16 -29.61
C ASN A 67 -1.77 -7.33 -30.53
N ASP A 68 -1.40 -7.05 -31.79
CA ASP A 68 -1.05 -8.07 -32.78
C ASP A 68 0.43 -8.44 -32.80
N GLN A 69 1.26 -7.77 -31.98
CA GLN A 69 2.73 -7.82 -32.10
C GLN A 69 3.45 -8.43 -30.89
N HIS A 70 2.80 -8.51 -29.73
CA HIS A 70 3.47 -8.89 -28.49
C HIS A 70 2.73 -10.00 -27.75
N VAL A 71 3.50 -11.00 -27.32
CA VAL A 71 3.04 -12.02 -26.37
C VAL A 71 3.80 -11.84 -25.08
N LEU A 72 3.08 -11.61 -23.98
CA LEU A 72 3.63 -11.60 -22.64
C LEU A 72 3.45 -13.00 -22.04
N PRO A 73 4.54 -13.77 -21.86
CA PRO A 73 4.46 -15.21 -21.59
C PRO A 73 4.13 -15.56 -20.13
N ASP A 74 4.22 -14.62 -19.19
CA ASP A 74 4.02 -14.90 -17.77
C ASP A 74 2.53 -15.08 -17.41
N GLY A 75 1.64 -14.47 -18.19
CA GLY A 75 0.19 -14.53 -17.99
C GLY A 75 -0.30 -13.88 -16.70
N SER A 76 0.57 -13.18 -15.96
CA SER A 76 0.21 -12.55 -14.70
C SER A 76 -0.74 -11.38 -14.93
N LEU A 77 -1.70 -11.22 -14.04
CA LEU A 77 -2.54 -10.03 -13.94
C LEU A 77 -2.23 -9.34 -12.61
N TYR A 78 -1.82 -8.08 -12.67
CA TYR A 78 -1.64 -7.27 -11.47
C TYR A 78 -2.90 -6.45 -11.23
N ILE A 79 -3.37 -6.44 -9.99
CA ILE A 79 -4.53 -5.66 -9.57
C ILE A 79 -4.06 -4.70 -8.49
N ILE A 80 -4.34 -3.40 -8.68
CA ILE A 80 -4.01 -2.34 -7.73
C ILE A 80 -5.31 -1.86 -7.11
N THR A 81 -5.50 -2.13 -5.82
CA THR A 81 -6.72 -1.79 -5.08
C THR A 81 -6.42 -0.94 -3.86
N PRO A 82 -7.26 0.05 -3.52
CA PRO A 82 -7.06 0.84 -2.31
C PRO A 82 -7.16 -0.05 -1.07
N ILE A 83 -6.26 0.15 -0.12
CA ILE A 83 -6.25 -0.51 1.19
C ILE A 83 -6.41 0.54 2.29
N ASN A 84 -7.18 0.21 3.34
CA ASN A 84 -7.30 1.08 4.50
C ASN A 84 -6.03 1.01 5.36
N LEU A 85 -5.43 2.17 5.63
CA LEU A 85 -4.27 2.37 6.50
C LEU A 85 -4.39 1.62 7.84
N ILE A 86 -5.57 1.57 8.44
CA ILE A 86 -5.80 0.89 9.72
C ILE A 86 -5.34 -0.56 9.65
N PHE A 87 -5.59 -1.28 8.56
CA PHE A 87 -5.18 -2.68 8.43
C PHE A 87 -3.66 -2.84 8.44
N LEU A 88 -2.91 -1.87 7.92
CA LEU A 88 -1.44 -1.87 7.95
C LEU A 88 -0.89 -1.64 9.35
N LEU A 89 -1.54 -0.77 10.14
CA LEU A 89 -1.14 -0.45 11.51
C LEU A 89 -1.61 -1.47 12.55
N LEU A 90 -2.72 -2.16 12.27
CA LEU A 90 -3.40 -3.06 13.21
C LEU A 90 -2.48 -4.10 13.86
N PRO A 91 -1.54 -4.74 13.15
CA PRO A 91 -0.69 -5.71 13.81
C PRO A 91 0.30 -5.09 14.79
N SER A 92 0.80 -3.88 14.52
CA SER A 92 1.68 -3.17 15.46
C SER A 92 0.86 -2.72 16.69
N LEU A 93 -0.35 -2.21 16.45
CA LEU A 93 -1.30 -1.84 17.52
C LEU A 93 -1.65 -3.04 18.40
N TRP A 94 -1.93 -4.19 17.79
CA TRP A 94 -2.26 -5.42 18.50
C TRP A 94 -1.10 -5.91 19.38
N CYS A 95 0.14 -5.77 18.92
CA CYS A 95 1.33 -6.19 19.66
C CYS A 95 1.66 -5.22 20.81
N HIS A 96 1.52 -3.92 20.61
CA HIS A 96 2.10 -2.92 21.52
C HIS A 96 1.06 -2.05 22.25
N ALA A 97 -0.06 -1.72 21.60
CA ALA A 97 -1.07 -0.78 22.10
C ALA A 97 -2.32 -1.45 22.68
N ARG A 98 -2.34 -2.78 22.84
CA ARG A 98 -3.56 -3.48 23.27
C ARG A 98 -3.93 -3.19 24.72
N ILE A 99 -2.94 -3.18 25.62
CA ILE A 99 -3.18 -3.09 27.07
C ILE A 99 -2.93 -1.67 27.57
N ASN A 100 -1.81 -1.07 27.15
CA ASN A 100 -1.31 0.20 27.65
C ASN A 100 -1.30 1.26 26.55
N PHE A 101 -1.44 2.51 26.98
CA PHE A 101 -1.13 3.67 26.15
C PHE A 101 0.35 3.68 25.79
N ILE A 102 0.65 3.82 24.51
CA ILE A 102 2.03 3.87 24.00
C ILE A 102 2.22 5.04 23.02
N PRO A 103 3.45 5.58 22.92
CA PRO A 103 3.74 6.62 21.92
C PRO A 103 3.49 6.15 20.49
N LEU A 104 2.96 7.05 19.66
CA LEU A 104 2.75 6.79 18.22
C LEU A 104 4.03 6.34 17.50
N THR A 105 5.19 6.85 17.91
CA THR A 105 6.51 6.51 17.36
C THR A 105 6.90 5.04 17.53
N ILE A 106 6.30 4.31 18.48
CA ILE A 106 6.50 2.86 18.62
C ILE A 106 5.67 2.10 17.57
N ILE A 107 4.50 2.64 17.21
CA ILE A 107 3.62 2.05 16.19
C ILE A 107 4.14 2.33 14.78
N ILE A 108 4.58 3.56 14.52
CA ILE A 108 5.19 4.01 13.26
C ILE A 108 6.69 3.66 13.27
N ASN A 109 7.00 2.42 12.91
CA ASN A 109 8.39 1.98 12.77
C ASN A 109 9.06 2.55 11.50
N ASP A 110 10.36 2.33 11.34
CA ASP A 110 11.11 2.83 10.18
C ASP A 110 10.59 2.30 8.83
N SER A 111 10.05 1.07 8.82
CA SER A 111 9.41 0.53 7.61
C SER A 111 8.15 1.30 7.24
N PHE A 112 7.37 1.77 8.22
CA PHE A 112 6.15 2.54 8.00
C PHE A 112 6.44 3.98 7.53
N LYS A 113 7.61 4.54 7.87
CA LYS A 113 8.01 5.88 7.41
C LYS A 113 8.13 5.98 5.88
N GLN A 114 8.29 4.87 5.17
CA GLN A 114 8.31 4.81 3.70
C GLN A 114 6.98 5.26 3.06
N PHE A 115 5.87 5.26 3.81
CA PHE A 115 4.60 5.82 3.33
C PHE A 115 4.60 7.36 3.35
N GLU A 116 5.53 8.02 4.03
CA GLU A 116 5.63 9.49 4.12
C GLU A 116 4.29 10.18 4.42
N LEU A 117 3.55 9.60 5.37
CA LEU A 117 2.27 10.12 5.84
C LEU A 117 2.47 10.97 7.10
N ASP A 118 1.75 12.08 7.19
CA ASP A 118 1.78 12.96 8.36
C ASP A 118 1.18 12.26 9.60
N ASP A 119 1.79 12.49 10.76
CA ASP A 119 1.31 11.95 12.05
C ASP A 119 -0.15 12.36 12.32
N ASP A 120 -0.53 13.60 12.00
CA ASP A 120 -1.90 14.09 12.17
C ASP A 120 -2.92 13.29 11.34
N PHE A 121 -2.55 12.92 10.11
CA PHE A 121 -3.38 12.10 9.25
C PHE A 121 -3.52 10.68 9.81
N ILE A 122 -2.42 10.11 10.31
CA ILE A 122 -2.43 8.78 10.94
C ILE A 122 -3.31 8.80 12.18
N ILE A 123 -3.14 9.80 13.05
CA ILE A 123 -3.95 9.99 14.26
C ILE A 123 -5.43 10.10 13.91
N GLU A 124 -5.79 10.88 12.88
CA GLU A 124 -7.17 11.01 12.41
C GLU A 124 -7.79 9.65 12.07
N LYS A 125 -7.05 8.78 11.37
CA LYS A 125 -7.52 7.42 11.04
C LYS A 125 -7.58 6.50 12.25
N LEU A 126 -6.67 6.64 13.21
CA LEU A 126 -6.66 5.81 14.41
C LEU A 126 -7.81 6.11 15.37
N ARG A 127 -8.41 7.32 15.33
CA ARG A 127 -9.52 7.72 16.22
C ARG A 127 -10.72 6.76 16.20
N SER A 128 -10.93 6.02 15.11
CA SER A 128 -12.05 5.07 15.02
C SER A 128 -11.81 3.76 15.77
N ILE A 129 -10.56 3.41 16.06
CA ILE A 129 -10.18 2.12 16.64
C ILE A 129 -9.29 2.24 17.88
N CYS A 130 -8.85 3.45 18.24
CA CYS A 130 -7.95 3.71 19.35
C CYS A 130 -8.43 4.89 20.21
N ASP A 131 -8.17 4.78 21.51
CA ASP A 131 -8.19 5.86 22.46
C ASP A 131 -6.89 6.66 22.31
N ILE A 132 -7.01 7.98 22.25
CA ILE A 132 -5.88 8.88 21.96
C ILE A 132 -5.77 9.96 23.04
N ASP A 133 -4.61 10.01 23.69
CA ASP A 133 -4.20 11.10 24.58
C ASP A 133 -3.42 12.13 23.75
N ASN A 134 -4.09 13.23 23.36
CA ASN A 134 -3.49 14.27 22.52
C ASN A 134 -2.40 15.08 23.24
N GLU A 135 -2.40 15.14 24.58
CA GLU A 135 -1.36 15.91 25.30
C GLU A 135 -0.01 15.19 25.29
N LYS A 136 -0.05 13.86 25.30
CA LYS A 136 1.15 13.01 25.38
C LYS A 136 1.44 12.23 24.09
N ASN A 137 0.61 12.40 23.05
CA ASN A 137 0.65 11.63 21.80
C ASN A 137 0.69 10.12 22.04
N LEU A 138 -0.14 9.66 22.99
CA LEU A 138 -0.24 8.25 23.31
C LEU A 138 -1.50 7.65 22.69
N ILE A 139 -1.38 6.40 22.26
CA ILE A 139 -2.46 5.65 21.63
C ILE A 139 -2.63 4.29 22.33
N LYS A 140 -3.88 3.88 22.47
CA LYS A 140 -4.28 2.56 22.96
C LYS A 140 -5.39 2.01 22.07
N LEU A 141 -5.31 0.74 21.68
CA LEU A 141 -6.36 0.09 20.89
C LEU A 141 -7.63 -0.09 21.73
N ASN A 142 -8.79 0.20 21.14
CA ASN A 142 -10.10 -0.01 21.78
C ASN A 142 -10.38 -1.52 21.87
N GLU A 143 -10.93 -1.95 23.01
CA GLU A 143 -11.43 -3.32 23.21
C GLU A 143 -12.89 -3.46 22.75
#